data_AF-A0A0F7JSE5-F1
#
_entry.id   AF-A0A0F7JSE5-F1
#
_cell.length_a   1.000
_cell.length_b   1.000
_cell.length_c   1.000
_cell.angle_alpha   90.00
_cell.angle_beta   90.00
_cell.angle_gamma   90.00
#
_symmetry.space_group_name_H-M   'P 1'
#
loop_
_entity.id
_entity.type
_entity.pdbx_description
1 polymer ?
#
loop_
_entity_poly.entity_id
_entity_poly.type
_entity_poly.pdbx_seq_one_letter_code
_entity_poly.pdbx_strand_id
1 'polypeptide(L)'
;MGRTWPDLDLTLPTWRARAVRYLLIYVALVVALVSVRASTSGVRPALREAQGREQALVTQRDNLILQLEALETPQRIIEWARGNSMRLYADAPKDTADIPAIPAAAPAPVPARTVEVTTQWK
;
A
#
# COMPACT_ATOMS: atom_id res chain seq x y z
N MET A 1 73.29 23.92 5.59
CA MET A 1 71.96 23.56 6.13
C MET A 1 71.87 22.05 6.23
N GLY A 2 72.24 21.47 7.37
CA GLY A 2 72.14 20.03 7.61
C GLY A 2 70.78 19.70 8.22
N ARG A 3 69.99 18.88 7.53
CA ARG A 3 68.70 18.37 8.02
C ARG A 3 69.00 17.36 9.14
N THR A 4 68.76 17.74 10.38
CA THR A 4 68.85 16.82 11.52
C THR A 4 67.71 15.81 11.39
N TRP A 5 68.06 14.55 11.15
CA TRP A 5 67.11 13.46 11.28
C TRP A 5 66.72 13.35 12.76
N PRO A 6 65.42 13.18 13.09
CA PRO A 6 65.04 12.94 14.47
C PRO A 6 65.71 11.65 14.93
N ASP A 7 66.40 11.68 16.07
CA ASP A 7 66.95 10.50 16.72
C ASP A 7 65.82 9.49 16.96
N LEU A 8 65.78 8.47 16.11
CA LEU A 8 64.85 7.37 16.25
C LEU A 8 65.38 6.49 17.37
N ASP A 9 64.79 6.63 18.55
CA ASP A 9 65.07 5.74 19.67
C ASP A 9 64.67 4.30 19.29
N LEU A 10 65.70 3.47 19.05
CA LEU A 10 65.62 2.07 18.63
C LEU A 10 65.87 1.10 19.79
N THR A 11 65.80 1.58 21.04
CA THR A 11 65.97 0.73 22.20
C THR A 11 64.91 -0.39 22.23
N LEU A 12 65.31 -1.58 22.69
CA LEU A 12 64.43 -2.75 22.85
C LEU A 12 63.07 -2.45 23.54
N PRO A 13 63.00 -1.69 24.66
CA PRO A 13 61.73 -1.37 25.31
C PRO A 13 60.79 -0.52 24.44
N THR A 14 61.29 0.48 23.72
CA THR A 14 60.46 1.36 22.87
C THR A 14 59.91 0.59 21.66
N TRP A 15 60.73 -0.31 21.09
CA TRP A 15 60.30 -1.16 19.98
C TRP A 15 59.21 -2.15 20.40
N ARG A 16 59.37 -2.79 21.57
CA ARG A 16 58.35 -3.68 22.14
C ARG A 16 57.05 -2.94 22.42
N ALA A 17 57.11 -1.74 23.01
CA ALA A 17 55.92 -0.93 23.27
C ALA A 17 55.18 -0.55 21.98
N ARG A 18 55.91 -0.17 20.91
CA ARG A 18 55.32 0.10 19.59
C ARG A 18 54.71 -1.15 18.96
N ALA A 19 55.40 -2.29 19.01
CA ALA A 19 54.91 -3.55 18.46
C ALA A 19 53.61 -3.99 19.14
N VAL A 20 53.54 -3.91 20.48
CA VAL A 20 52.33 -4.22 21.25
C VAL A 20 51.20 -3.26 20.87
N ARG A 21 51.49 -1.95 20.77
CA ARG A 21 50.48 -0.95 20.37
C ARG A 21 49.90 -1.25 18.99
N TYR A 22 50.74 -1.55 18.00
CA TYR A 22 50.26 -1.90 16.66
C TYR A 22 49.48 -3.21 16.65
N LEU A 23 49.94 -4.23 17.38
CA LEU A 23 49.22 -5.49 17.51
C LEU A 23 47.82 -5.28 18.10
N LEU A 24 47.68 -4.47 19.16
CA LEU A 24 46.38 -4.13 19.74
C LEU A 24 45.48 -3.38 18.74
N ILE A 25 46.04 -2.46 17.95
CA ILE A 25 45.28 -1.75 16.91
C ILE A 25 44.76 -2.75 15.86
N TYR A 26 45.60 -3.67 15.39
CA TYR A 26 45.18 -4.69 14.42
C TYR A 26 44.12 -5.64 14.99
N VAL A 27 44.29 -6.08 16.23
CA VAL A 27 43.28 -6.90 16.91
C VAL A 27 41.96 -6.14 17.04
N ALA A 28 41.99 -4.86 17.44
CA ALA A 28 40.80 -4.03 17.51
C ALA A 28 40.12 -3.87 16.14
N LEU A 29 40.89 -3.66 15.07
CA LEU A 29 40.38 -3.60 13.70
C LEU A 29 39.69 -4.89 13.27
N VAL A 30 40.31 -6.05 13.54
CA VAL A 30 39.72 -7.35 13.23
C VAL A 30 38.42 -7.57 14.00
N VAL A 31 38.40 -7.27 15.29
CA VAL A 31 37.20 -7.37 16.13
C VAL A 31 36.08 -6.46 15.62
N ALA A 32 36.42 -5.22 15.23
CA ALA A 32 35.46 -4.30 14.64
C ALA A 32 34.88 -4.85 13.32
N LEU A 33 35.73 -5.37 12.43
CA LEU A 33 35.30 -5.94 11.16
C LEU A 33 34.38 -7.16 11.34
N VAL A 34 34.75 -8.05 12.25
CA VAL A 34 33.96 -9.25 12.57
C VAL A 34 32.63 -8.86 13.21
N SER A 35 32.62 -7.88 14.12
CA SER A 35 31.39 -7.39 14.75
C SER A 35 30.43 -6.79 13.73
N VAL A 36 30.93 -5.96 12.81
CA VAL A 36 30.13 -5.39 11.71
C VAL A 36 29.62 -6.49 10.78
N ARG A 37 30.46 -7.47 10.46
CA ARG A 37 30.05 -8.61 9.64
C ARG A 37 28.97 -9.45 10.33
N ALA A 38 29.10 -9.70 11.62
CA ALA A 38 28.13 -10.44 12.40
C ALA A 38 26.79 -9.70 12.46
N SER A 39 26.80 -8.39 12.74
CA SER A 39 25.57 -7.58 12.82
C SER A 39 24.84 -7.47 11.47
N THR A 40 25.57 -7.49 10.36
CA THR A 40 24.99 -7.41 9.00
C THR A 40 24.63 -8.76 8.40
N SER A 41 25.12 -9.87 8.97
CA SER A 41 24.89 -11.23 8.44
C SER A 41 23.40 -11.61 8.38
N GLY A 42 22.60 -11.13 9.35
CA GLY A 42 21.16 -11.41 9.44
C GLY A 42 20.27 -10.59 8.48
N VAL A 43 20.79 -9.52 7.89
CA VAL A 43 19.98 -8.62 7.05
C VAL A 43 19.55 -9.30 5.75
N ARG A 44 20.47 -10.00 5.07
CA ARG A 44 20.17 -10.72 3.83
C ARG A 44 19.14 -11.85 4.00
N PRO A 45 19.25 -12.75 5.00
CA PRO A 45 18.23 -13.79 5.21
C PRO A 45 16.89 -13.17 5.63
N ALA A 46 16.86 -12.16 6.49
CA ALA A 46 15.62 -11.50 6.89
C ALA A 46 14.88 -10.86 5.70
N LEU A 47 15.61 -10.24 4.77
CA LEU A 47 15.03 -9.71 3.53
C LEU A 47 14.46 -10.82 2.63
N ARG A 48 15.15 -11.96 2.51
CA ARG A 48 14.64 -13.10 1.74
C ARG A 48 13.39 -13.71 2.36
N GLU A 49 13.34 -13.83 3.68
CA GLU A 49 12.15 -14.29 4.38
C GLU A 49 10.97 -13.33 4.17
N ALA A 50 11.22 -12.02 4.27
CA ALA A 50 10.20 -11.00 4.03
C ALA A 50 9.66 -11.08 2.59
N GLN A 51 10.55 -11.21 1.60
CA GLN A 51 10.17 -11.41 0.19
C GLN A 51 9.35 -12.69 -0.01
N GLY A 52 9.71 -13.79 0.67
CA GLY A 52 8.94 -15.04 0.63
C GLY A 52 7.53 -14.88 1.20
N ARG A 53 7.38 -14.16 2.32
CA ARG A 53 6.07 -13.85 2.90
C ARG A 53 5.22 -13.00 1.97
N GLU A 54 5.82 -11.98 1.36
CA GLU A 54 5.12 -11.11 0.40
C GLU A 54 4.61 -11.89 -0.81
N GLN A 55 5.44 -12.75 -1.41
CA GLN A 55 5.02 -13.61 -2.52
C GLN A 55 3.89 -14.57 -2.13
N ALA A 56 3.94 -15.14 -0.93
CA ALA A 56 2.88 -16.01 -0.43
C ALA A 56 1.55 -15.24 -0.27
N LEU A 57 1.59 -14.02 0.26
CA LEU A 57 0.41 -13.16 0.41
C LEU A 57 -0.17 -12.73 -0.94
N VAL A 58 0.67 -12.39 -1.92
CA VAL A 58 0.22 -12.07 -3.28
C VAL A 58 -0.49 -13.28 -3.90
N THR A 59 0.09 -14.47 -3.77
CA THR A 59 -0.53 -15.70 -4.28
C THR A 59 -1.88 -15.98 -3.60
N GLN A 60 -1.98 -15.77 -2.29
CA GLN A 60 -3.24 -15.93 -1.55
C GLN A 60 -4.30 -14.92 -2.02
N ARG A 61 -3.91 -13.65 -2.18
CA ARG A 61 -4.79 -12.59 -2.71
C ARG A 61 -5.32 -12.99 -4.08
N ASP A 62 -4.45 -13.41 -5.00
CA ASP A 62 -4.84 -13.74 -6.37
C ASP A 62 -5.80 -14.93 -6.41
N ASN A 63 -5.54 -15.95 -5.58
CA ASN A 63 -6.46 -17.08 -5.44
C ASN A 63 -7.82 -16.63 -4.87
N LEU A 64 -7.83 -15.75 -3.86
CA LEU A 64 -9.06 -15.23 -3.29
C LEU A 64 -9.87 -14.43 -4.31
N ILE A 65 -9.21 -13.64 -5.15
CA ILE A 65 -9.85 -12.90 -6.26
C ILE A 65 -10.52 -13.88 -7.22
N LEU A 66 -9.79 -14.92 -7.66
CA LEU A 66 -10.37 -15.94 -8.55
C LEU A 66 -11.56 -16.67 -7.91
N GLN A 67 -11.49 -16.95 -6.60
CA GLN A 67 -12.61 -17.55 -5.88
C GLN A 67 -13.82 -16.60 -5.81
N LEU A 68 -13.58 -15.31 -5.56
CA LEU A 68 -14.61 -14.28 -5.54
C LEU A 68 -15.27 -14.15 -6.90
N GLU A 69 -14.50 -14.05 -7.99
CA GLU A 69 -15.04 -14.02 -9.35
C GLU A 69 -15.90 -15.26 -9.66
N ALA A 70 -15.45 -16.44 -9.23
CA ALA A 70 -16.23 -17.67 -9.34
C ALA A 70 -17.49 -17.69 -8.46
N LEU A 71 -17.53 -16.93 -7.37
CA LEU A 71 -18.70 -16.76 -6.50
C LEU A 71 -19.67 -15.70 -7.03
N GLU A 72 -19.15 -14.64 -7.63
CA GLU A 72 -19.90 -13.51 -8.20
C GLU A 72 -20.58 -13.82 -9.54
N THR A 73 -20.31 -15.00 -10.11
CA THR A 73 -20.99 -15.45 -11.33
C THR A 73 -22.51 -15.38 -11.12
N PRO A 74 -23.28 -14.66 -11.95
CA PRO A 74 -24.68 -14.35 -11.69
C PRO A 74 -25.56 -15.61 -11.54
N GLN A 75 -25.21 -16.69 -12.24
CA GLN A 75 -25.87 -17.99 -12.09
C GLN A 75 -25.75 -18.54 -10.66
N ARG A 76 -24.57 -18.43 -10.05
CA ARG A 76 -24.29 -18.93 -8.70
C ARG A 76 -24.97 -18.08 -7.63
N ILE A 77 -25.06 -16.76 -7.85
CA ILE A 77 -25.86 -15.85 -7.01
C ILE A 77 -27.34 -16.24 -7.06
N ILE A 78 -27.87 -16.53 -8.24
CA ILE A 78 -29.27 -16.97 -8.42
C ILE A 78 -29.53 -18.30 -7.72
N GLU A 79 -28.62 -19.28 -7.87
CA GLU A 79 -28.71 -20.58 -7.21
C GLU A 79 -28.65 -20.46 -5.69
N TRP A 80 -27.72 -19.66 -5.17
CA TRP A 80 -27.62 -19.37 -3.75
C TRP A 80 -28.90 -18.69 -3.23
N ALA A 81 -29.40 -17.66 -3.93
CA ALA A 81 -30.61 -16.95 -3.56
C ALA A 81 -31.82 -17.91 -3.51
N ARG A 82 -31.96 -18.78 -4.52
CA ARG A 82 -33.01 -19.80 -4.56
C ARG A 82 -32.91 -20.80 -3.41
N GLY A 83 -31.69 -21.26 -3.08
CA GLY A 83 -31.44 -22.14 -1.93
C GLY A 83 -31.76 -21.51 -0.57
N ASN A 84 -31.64 -20.19 -0.46
CA ASN A 84 -31.95 -19.40 0.74
C ASN A 84 -33.39 -18.86 0.76
N SER A 85 -34.29 -19.39 -0.07
CA SER A 85 -35.70 -18.95 -0.17
C SER A 85 -35.88 -17.47 -0.56
N MET A 86 -34.87 -16.83 -1.16
CA MET A 86 -35.00 -15.51 -1.73
C MET A 86 -35.70 -15.60 -3.10
N ARG A 87 -36.64 -14.68 -3.35
CA ARG A 87 -37.31 -14.57 -4.65
C ARG A 87 -36.55 -13.59 -5.54
N LEU A 88 -36.37 -13.98 -6.81
CA LEU A 88 -35.81 -13.09 -7.82
C LEU A 88 -36.77 -11.92 -8.05
N TYR A 89 -36.24 -10.72 -8.26
CA TYR A 89 -37.06 -9.54 -8.57
C TYR A 89 -37.92 -9.72 -9.83
N ALA A 90 -37.45 -10.55 -10.78
CA ALA A 90 -38.20 -10.91 -11.97
C ALA A 90 -39.47 -11.74 -11.66
N ASP A 91 -39.44 -12.57 -10.62
CA ASP A 91 -40.53 -13.46 -10.22
C ASP A 91 -41.35 -12.88 -9.04
N ALA A 92 -40.92 -11.75 -8.48
CA ALA A 92 -41.66 -11.07 -7.45
C ALA A 92 -42.98 -10.55 -8.05
N PRO A 93 -44.13 -10.74 -7.37
CA PRO A 93 -45.39 -10.18 -7.81
C PRO A 93 -45.24 -8.66 -7.85
N LYS A 94 -45.24 -8.09 -9.07
CA LYS A 94 -45.28 -6.65 -9.28
C LYS A 94 -46.69 -6.20 -9.00
N ASP A 95 -46.99 -5.93 -7.73
CA ASP A 95 -48.20 -5.20 -7.41
C ASP A 95 -48.03 -3.78 -7.95
N THR A 96 -48.77 -3.51 -9.02
CA THR A 96 -48.98 -2.14 -9.47
C THR A 96 -49.88 -1.52 -8.41
N ALA A 97 -49.29 -0.86 -7.42
CA ALA A 97 -50.09 -0.05 -6.52
C ALA A 97 -50.78 1.02 -7.37
N ASP A 98 -52.11 0.99 -7.42
CA ASP A 98 -52.90 2.10 -7.95
C ASP A 98 -52.65 3.29 -7.01
N ILE A 99 -51.67 4.11 -7.37
CA ILE A 99 -51.40 5.37 -6.69
C ILE A 99 -52.55 6.29 -7.08
N PRO A 100 -53.46 6.65 -6.15
CA PRO A 100 -54.55 7.55 -6.47
C PRO A 100 -53.95 8.90 -6.90
N ALA A 101 -54.41 9.41 -8.05
CA ALA A 101 -54.01 10.73 -8.52
C ALA A 101 -54.40 11.77 -7.47
N ILE A 102 -53.43 12.53 -6.97
CA ILE A 102 -53.69 13.69 -6.11
C ILE A 102 -54.52 14.68 -6.94
N PRO A 103 -55.67 15.16 -6.44
CA PRO A 103 -56.48 16.11 -7.18
C PRO A 103 -55.65 17.34 -7.49
N ALA A 104 -55.55 17.67 -8.78
CA ALA A 104 -54.79 18.83 -9.24
C ALA A 104 -55.35 20.10 -8.58
N ALA A 105 -54.50 20.83 -7.86
CA ALA A 105 -54.87 22.13 -7.32
C ALA A 105 -55.31 23.05 -8.47
N ALA A 106 -56.41 23.78 -8.26
CA ALA A 106 -56.93 24.73 -9.25
C ALA A 106 -55.81 25.68 -9.72
N PRO A 107 -55.66 25.90 -11.03
CA PRO A 107 -54.60 26.76 -11.54
C PRO A 107 -54.76 28.18 -10.98
N ALA A 108 -53.70 28.69 -10.33
CA ALA A 108 -53.68 30.06 -9.86
C ALA A 108 -53.83 31.02 -11.05
N PRO A 109 -54.61 32.11 -10.92
CA PRO A 109 -54.76 33.08 -12.00
C PRO A 109 -53.41 33.73 -12.30
N VAL A 110 -52.93 33.52 -13.53
CA VAL A 110 -51.69 34.12 -14.03
C VAL A 110 -51.93 35.62 -14.23
N PRO A 111 -51.15 36.53 -13.62
CA PRO A 111 -51.33 37.96 -13.84
C PRO A 111 -51.00 38.29 -15.31
N ALA A 112 -51.89 39.03 -15.97
CA ALA A 112 -51.71 39.47 -17.34
C ALA A 112 -50.42 40.31 -17.45
N ARG A 113 -49.46 39.82 -18.23
CA ARG A 113 -48.17 40.49 -18.43
C ARG A 113 -48.27 41.37 -19.67
N THR A 114 -48.28 42.69 -19.48
CA THR A 114 -48.17 43.65 -20.58
C THR A 114 -46.75 43.61 -21.12
N VAL A 115 -46.57 43.20 -22.36
CA VAL A 115 -45.27 43.17 -23.04
C VAL A 115 -45.19 44.41 -23.93
N GLU A 116 -44.32 45.36 -23.58
CA GLU A 116 -43.94 46.42 -24.52
C GLU A 116 -42.97 45.85 -25.55
N VAL A 117 -43.41 45.85 -26.81
CA VAL A 117 -42.60 45.40 -27.95
C VAL A 117 -42.03 46.63 -28.64
N THR A 118 -40.73 46.89 -28.46
CA THR A 118 -40.00 47.88 -29.27
C THR A 118 -39.45 47.19 -30.51
N THR A 119 -40.07 47.42 -31.66
CA THR A 119 -39.53 47.00 -32.96
C THR A 119 -38.58 48.07 -33.49
N GLN A 120 -37.31 47.74 -33.71
CA GLN A 120 -36.37 48.57 -34.48
C GLN A 120 -36.15 47.92 -35.85
N TRP A 121 -36.41 48.67 -36.91
CA TRP A 121 -36.05 48.30 -38.28
C TRP A 121 -34.84 49.14 -38.72
N LYS A 122 -33.97 48.52 -39.52
CA LYS A 122 -32.81 49.15 -40.16
C LYS A 122 -33.11 49.42 -41.63
#